data_AF-A0A431KD64-F1
#
_entry.id   AF-A0A431KD64-F1
#
_cell.length_a   1.000
_cell.length_b   1.000
_cell.length_c   1.000
_cell.angle_alpha   90.00
_cell.angle_beta   90.00
_cell.angle_gamma   90.00
#
_symmetry.space_group_name_H-M   'P 1'
#
loop_
_entity.id
_entity.type
_entity.pdbx_description
1 polymer ?
#
loop_
_entity_poly.entity_id
_entity_poly.type
_entity_poly.pdbx_seq_one_letter_code
_entity_poly.pdbx_strand_id
1 'polypeptide(L)'
;MTDEARVQADIEALRPKFPDTQDLYREVCTVLFFRYGITPTANKLYQLVRKGSMSAPAEALAKFWDTLREKSRVRIEHPDVPEALRDIAGELTANIWLQARSMAEEANAALRLDVQQQVEVAQQAEAVARQREDNARQAAVALESTVAGHLEQIRTLEQRLALDEGLRFGLAQQVEQLTEQRRELTLIVDGAKEAEKRAADEHKRLLLEIDRERGQAARVQKELDALRSRHDRAHKAQEAAAAKATQQSDQLRQSIGELEVSLAATRRERDQLQNRLALEESSTRSSVRRRGVLANKGVIRHRVK
;
A
#
# COMPACT_ATOMS: atom_id res chain seq x y z
N MET A 1 -40.70 -9.54 -80.64
CA MET A 1 -41.81 -9.36 -81.60
C MET A 1 -41.19 -8.97 -82.92
N THR A 2 -41.48 -9.69 -84.00
CA THR A 2 -40.86 -9.47 -85.31
C THR A 2 -41.24 -8.08 -85.85
N ASP A 3 -40.29 -7.39 -86.50
CA ASP A 3 -40.51 -6.05 -87.05
C ASP A 3 -41.69 -6.02 -88.04
N GLU A 4 -41.95 -7.11 -88.77
CA GLU A 4 -43.11 -7.23 -89.66
C GLU A 4 -44.46 -7.15 -88.95
N ALA A 5 -44.57 -7.68 -87.72
CA ALA A 5 -45.81 -7.62 -86.94
C ALA A 5 -46.09 -6.19 -86.43
N ARG A 6 -45.04 -5.41 -86.15
CA ARG A 6 -45.14 -4.00 -85.74
C ARG A 6 -45.50 -3.11 -86.94
N VAL A 7 -44.89 -3.36 -88.10
CA VAL A 7 -45.23 -2.70 -89.36
C VAL A 7 -46.71 -2.89 -89.69
N GLN A 8 -47.22 -4.12 -89.59
CA GLN A 8 -48.62 -4.42 -89.88
C GLN A 8 -49.58 -3.69 -88.92
N ALA A 9 -49.27 -3.66 -87.62
CA ALA A 9 -50.09 -2.98 -86.61
C ALA A 9 -50.13 -1.44 -86.83
N ASP A 10 -48.99 -0.82 -87.15
CA ASP A 10 -48.94 0.62 -87.47
C ASP A 10 -49.75 0.96 -88.74
N ILE A 11 -49.71 0.08 -89.74
CA ILE A 11 -50.49 0.26 -90.97
C ILE A 11 -51.99 0.09 -90.70
N GLU A 12 -52.38 -0.86 -89.85
CA GLU A 12 -53.77 -1.04 -89.43
C GLU A 12 -54.29 0.17 -88.65
N ALA A 13 -53.45 0.82 -87.83
CA ALA A 13 -53.78 2.06 -87.13
C ALA A 13 -53.94 3.29 -88.06
N LEU A 14 -53.39 3.24 -89.28
CA LEU A 14 -53.51 4.32 -90.29
C LEU A 14 -54.78 4.18 -91.15
N ARG A 15 -55.30 2.97 -91.31
CA ARG A 15 -56.53 2.70 -92.10
C ARG A 15 -57.76 3.54 -91.70
N PRO A 16 -58.07 3.78 -90.41
CA PRO A 16 -59.22 4.63 -90.05
C PRO A 16 -58.97 6.13 -90.23
N LYS A 17 -57.71 6.56 -90.32
CA LYS A 17 -57.32 7.99 -90.42
C LYS A 17 -57.29 8.49 -91.85
N PHE A 18 -57.04 7.61 -92.81
CA PHE A 18 -56.96 7.93 -94.24
C PHE A 18 -58.02 7.12 -94.98
N PRO A 19 -59.23 7.68 -95.18
CA PRO A 19 -60.31 7.00 -95.88
C PRO A 19 -60.05 6.87 -97.39
N ASP A 20 -59.25 7.78 -97.96
CA ASP A 20 -58.80 7.67 -99.34
C ASP A 20 -57.67 6.63 -99.50
N THR A 21 -57.77 5.83 -100.55
CA THR A 21 -56.84 4.72 -100.83
C THR A 21 -55.48 5.23 -101.29
N GLN A 22 -55.42 6.33 -102.07
CA GLN A 22 -54.14 6.87 -102.53
C GLN A 22 -53.35 7.51 -101.38
N ASP A 23 -54.04 8.28 -100.53
CA ASP A 23 -53.46 8.84 -99.31
C ASP A 23 -52.93 7.75 -98.37
N LEU A 24 -53.71 6.68 -98.18
CA LEU A 24 -53.27 5.55 -97.35
C LEU A 24 -52.00 4.89 -97.92
N TYR A 25 -51.91 4.68 -99.24
CA TYR A 25 -50.69 4.14 -99.84
C TYR A 25 -49.48 5.05 -99.65
N ARG A 26 -49.65 6.38 -99.77
CA ARG A 26 -48.56 7.34 -99.53
C ARG A 26 -48.07 7.30 -98.09
N GLU A 27 -48.97 7.28 -97.10
CA GLU A 27 -48.58 7.24 -95.68
C GLU A 27 -47.91 5.91 -95.30
N VAL A 28 -48.34 4.80 -95.91
CA VAL A 28 -47.66 3.52 -95.76
C VAL A 28 -46.25 3.56 -96.35
N CYS A 29 -46.04 4.21 -97.52
CA CYS A 29 -44.69 4.48 -98.03
C CYS A 29 -43.84 5.29 -97.05
N THR A 30 -44.41 6.35 -96.46
CA THR A 30 -43.74 7.20 -95.44
C THR A 30 -43.31 6.37 -94.24
N VAL A 31 -44.19 5.54 -93.69
CA VAL A 31 -43.88 4.71 -92.52
C VAL A 31 -42.82 3.66 -92.84
N LEU A 32 -42.97 2.94 -93.95
CA LEU A 32 -41.99 1.93 -94.36
C LEU A 32 -40.59 2.54 -94.54
N PHE A 33 -40.51 3.68 -95.23
CA PHE A 33 -39.23 4.30 -95.57
C PHE A 33 -38.59 5.02 -94.38
N PHE A 34 -39.30 5.90 -93.68
CA PHE A 34 -38.70 6.75 -92.64
C PHE A 34 -38.64 6.08 -91.26
N ARG A 35 -39.63 5.28 -90.90
CA ARG A 35 -39.71 4.67 -89.56
C ARG A 35 -39.02 3.31 -89.51
N TYR A 36 -39.09 2.55 -90.59
CA TYR A 36 -38.59 1.18 -90.65
C TYR A 36 -37.39 0.99 -91.59
N GLY A 37 -37.02 1.99 -92.39
CA GLY A 37 -35.89 1.89 -93.33
C GLY A 37 -36.08 0.87 -94.45
N ILE A 38 -37.31 0.40 -94.70
CA ILE A 38 -37.64 -0.58 -95.74
C ILE A 38 -38.00 0.17 -97.00
N THR A 39 -37.34 -0.12 -98.12
CA THR A 39 -37.69 0.46 -99.42
C THR A 39 -39.09 -0.02 -99.85
N PRO A 40 -40.09 0.89 -99.96
CA PRO A 40 -41.43 0.49 -100.35
C PRO A 40 -41.41 -0.07 -101.79
N THR A 41 -42.06 -1.21 -102.01
CA THR A 41 -42.25 -1.82 -103.33
C THR A 41 -43.74 -1.99 -103.59
N ALA A 42 -44.16 -1.93 -104.86
CA ALA A 42 -45.57 -2.04 -105.24
C ALA A 42 -46.22 -3.32 -104.68
N ASN A 43 -45.50 -4.46 -104.73
CA ASN A 43 -45.97 -5.73 -104.19
C ASN A 43 -46.15 -5.71 -102.66
N LYS A 44 -45.20 -5.14 -101.91
CA LYS A 44 -45.29 -5.08 -100.44
C LYS A 44 -46.40 -4.13 -100.00
N LEU A 45 -46.56 -2.98 -100.67
CA LEU A 45 -47.65 -2.04 -100.43
C LEU A 45 -49.02 -2.70 -100.64
N TYR A 46 -49.18 -3.42 -101.75
CA TYR A 46 -50.42 -4.13 -102.06
C TYR A 46 -50.76 -5.18 -100.98
N GLN A 47 -49.77 -5.96 -100.53
CA GLN A 47 -49.96 -6.98 -99.49
C GLN A 47 -50.39 -6.41 -98.14
N LEU A 48 -49.95 -5.18 -97.81
CA LEU A 48 -50.20 -4.53 -96.52
C LEU A 48 -51.51 -3.72 -96.50
N VAL A 49 -51.90 -3.08 -97.61
CA VAL A 49 -53.11 -2.23 -97.69
C VAL A 49 -54.33 -2.98 -98.21
N ARG A 50 -54.14 -3.96 -99.12
CA ARG A 50 -55.18 -4.84 -99.70
C ARG A 50 -56.46 -4.10 -100.17
N LYS A 51 -56.32 -2.88 -100.72
CA LYS A 51 -57.41 -2.06 -101.25
C LYS A 51 -57.02 -1.39 -102.58
N GLY A 52 -57.99 -1.19 -103.48
CA GLY A 52 -57.79 -0.48 -104.75
C GLY A 52 -57.44 -1.37 -105.96
N SER A 53 -57.22 -0.74 -107.11
CA SER A 53 -56.86 -1.40 -108.37
C SER A 53 -55.39 -1.84 -108.38
N MET A 54 -55.04 -2.77 -109.28
CA MET A 54 -53.66 -3.29 -109.43
C MET A 54 -52.61 -2.21 -109.71
N SER A 55 -52.99 -1.06 -110.32
CA SER A 55 -52.07 0.03 -110.66
C SER A 55 -51.87 1.07 -109.54
N ALA A 56 -52.76 1.14 -108.56
CA ALA A 56 -52.74 2.16 -107.50
C ALA A 56 -51.47 2.15 -106.62
N PRO A 57 -50.90 0.99 -106.22
CA PRO A 57 -49.67 0.97 -105.42
C PRO A 57 -48.45 1.51 -106.18
N ALA A 58 -48.37 1.27 -107.49
CA ALA A 58 -47.25 1.73 -108.33
C ALA A 58 -47.30 3.24 -108.53
N GLU A 59 -48.48 3.81 -108.75
CA GLU A 59 -48.67 5.26 -108.91
C GLU A 59 -48.39 6.01 -107.60
N ALA A 60 -48.86 5.50 -106.46
CA ALA A 60 -48.58 6.10 -105.15
C ALA A 60 -47.09 6.02 -104.79
N LEU A 61 -46.41 4.93 -105.17
CA LEU A 61 -44.97 4.78 -104.99
C LEU A 61 -44.19 5.80 -105.85
N ALA A 62 -44.55 5.98 -107.12
CA ALA A 62 -43.92 6.96 -107.99
C ALA A 62 -44.07 8.39 -107.44
N LYS A 63 -45.31 8.79 -107.09
CA LYS A 63 -45.59 10.09 -106.47
C LYS A 63 -44.84 10.30 -105.16
N PHE A 64 -44.68 9.26 -104.34
CA PHE A 64 -43.90 9.31 -103.10
C PHE A 64 -42.42 9.62 -103.38
N TRP A 65 -41.80 8.92 -104.31
CA TRP A 65 -40.40 9.16 -104.67
C TRP A 65 -40.18 10.54 -105.30
N ASP A 66 -41.10 10.99 -106.14
CA ASP A 66 -41.04 12.34 -106.73
C ASP A 66 -41.15 13.41 -105.65
N THR A 67 -42.12 13.27 -104.74
CA THR A 67 -42.30 14.21 -103.61
C THR A 67 -41.09 14.20 -102.67
N LEU A 68 -40.52 13.02 -102.41
CA LEU A 68 -39.34 12.88 -101.55
C LEU A 68 -38.12 13.55 -102.18
N ARG A 69 -37.88 13.32 -103.47
CA ARG A 69 -36.79 13.96 -104.22
C ARG A 69 -36.93 15.47 -104.24
N GLU A 70 -38.14 15.96 -104.48
CA GLU A 70 -38.43 17.40 -104.53
C GLU A 70 -38.19 18.06 -103.17
N LYS A 71 -38.63 17.44 -102.06
CA LYS A 71 -38.43 17.96 -100.69
C LYS A 71 -36.99 17.85 -100.19
N SER A 72 -36.21 16.91 -100.72
CA SER A 72 -34.80 16.72 -100.34
C SER A 72 -33.83 17.66 -101.07
N ARG A 73 -34.28 18.32 -102.16
CA ARG A 73 -33.45 19.23 -102.93
C ARG A 73 -33.30 20.57 -102.21
N VAL A 74 -32.07 21.03 -102.07
CA VAL A 74 -31.75 22.39 -101.63
C VAL A 74 -31.86 23.29 -102.86
N ARG A 75 -32.98 24.02 -103.01
CA ARG A 75 -33.17 24.99 -104.09
C ARG A 75 -33.05 26.42 -103.56
N ILE A 76 -32.28 27.24 -104.26
CA ILE A 76 -32.30 28.69 -104.10
C ILE A 76 -33.34 29.22 -105.09
N GLU A 77 -34.57 29.42 -104.63
CA GLU A 77 -35.63 29.96 -105.48
C GLU A 77 -35.53 31.48 -105.55
N HIS A 78 -35.08 31.98 -106.70
CA HIS A 78 -35.11 33.40 -107.05
C HIS A 78 -35.58 33.53 -108.52
N PRO A 79 -36.57 34.39 -108.82
CA PRO A 79 -37.22 34.44 -110.14
C PRO A 79 -36.28 34.77 -111.29
N ASP A 80 -35.18 35.48 -111.03
CA ASP A 80 -34.24 35.95 -112.06
C ASP A 80 -33.00 35.05 -112.28
N VAL A 81 -32.92 33.86 -111.66
CA VAL A 81 -31.71 33.00 -111.73
C VAL A 81 -31.91 31.80 -112.67
N PRO A 82 -31.05 31.60 -113.68
CA PRO A 82 -31.06 30.43 -114.56
C PRO A 82 -30.96 29.10 -113.79
N GLU A 83 -31.67 28.09 -114.27
CA GLU A 83 -31.78 26.78 -113.62
C GLU A 83 -30.42 26.11 -113.36
N ALA A 84 -29.51 26.16 -114.34
CA ALA A 84 -28.15 25.62 -114.20
C ALA A 84 -27.37 26.25 -113.03
N LEU A 85 -27.55 27.55 -112.76
CA LEU A 85 -26.88 28.22 -111.64
C LEU A 85 -27.51 27.85 -110.29
N ARG A 86 -28.82 27.59 -110.25
CA ARG A 86 -29.51 27.13 -109.03
C ARG A 86 -29.07 25.72 -108.63
N ASP A 87 -28.93 24.82 -109.62
CA ASP A 87 -28.48 23.45 -109.37
C ASP A 87 -27.04 23.44 -108.81
N ILE A 88 -26.13 24.20 -109.43
CA ILE A 88 -24.74 24.34 -108.95
C ILE A 88 -24.69 24.91 -107.53
N ALA A 89 -25.49 25.95 -107.24
CA ALA A 89 -25.51 26.57 -105.91
C ALA A 89 -26.13 25.63 -104.84
N GLY A 90 -27.14 24.85 -105.21
CA GLY A 90 -27.73 23.81 -104.35
C GLY A 90 -26.73 22.69 -104.03
N GLU A 91 -26.01 22.21 -105.05
CA GLU A 91 -24.95 21.20 -104.89
C GLU A 91 -23.80 21.70 -104.01
N LEU A 92 -23.33 22.93 -104.24
CA LEU A 92 -22.28 23.53 -103.42
C LEU A 92 -22.71 23.66 -101.95
N THR A 93 -23.94 24.11 -101.70
CA THR A 93 -24.48 24.24 -100.33
C THR A 93 -24.61 22.87 -99.66
N ALA A 94 -25.07 21.85 -100.39
CA ALA A 94 -25.16 20.48 -99.88
C ALA A 94 -23.78 19.91 -99.54
N ASN A 95 -22.77 20.15 -100.37
CA ASN A 95 -21.39 19.72 -100.12
C ASN A 95 -20.78 20.42 -98.90
N ILE A 96 -20.98 21.74 -98.76
CA ILE A 96 -20.52 22.49 -97.57
C ILE A 96 -21.19 21.94 -96.31
N TRP A 97 -22.50 21.67 -96.35
CA TRP A 97 -23.23 21.09 -95.23
C TRP A 97 -22.70 19.70 -94.84
N LEU A 98 -22.48 18.82 -95.82
CA LEU A 98 -21.93 17.48 -95.59
C LEU A 98 -20.53 17.56 -94.98
N GLN A 99 -19.67 18.45 -95.50
CA GLN A 99 -18.32 18.63 -94.98
C GLN A 99 -18.33 19.21 -93.56
N ALA A 100 -19.14 20.24 -93.30
CA ALA A 100 -19.30 20.82 -91.97
C ALA A 100 -19.84 19.79 -90.97
N ARG A 101 -20.79 18.94 -91.39
CA ARG A 101 -21.32 17.85 -90.58
C ARG A 101 -20.24 16.80 -90.27
N SER A 102 -19.45 16.37 -91.25
CA SER A 102 -18.33 15.44 -91.03
C SER A 102 -17.35 16.00 -90.00
N MET A 103 -16.93 17.27 -90.17
CA MET A 103 -16.02 17.93 -89.25
C MET A 103 -16.60 18.06 -87.84
N ALA A 104 -17.91 18.34 -87.72
CA ALA A 104 -18.58 18.41 -86.43
C ALA A 104 -18.70 17.02 -85.76
N GLU A 105 -18.94 15.95 -86.53
CA GLU A 105 -18.98 14.57 -86.03
C GLU A 105 -17.59 14.15 -85.52
N GLU A 106 -16.52 14.44 -86.27
CA GLU A 106 -15.13 14.20 -85.86
C GLU A 106 -14.76 14.99 -84.60
N ALA A 107 -15.07 16.28 -84.55
CA ALA A 107 -14.80 17.12 -83.37
C ALA A 107 -15.56 16.63 -82.13
N ASN A 108 -16.82 16.21 -82.28
CA ASN A 108 -17.60 15.63 -81.19
C ASN A 108 -17.04 14.27 -80.74
N ALA A 109 -16.53 13.45 -81.66
CA ALA A 109 -15.88 12.19 -81.32
C ALA A 109 -14.59 12.43 -80.51
N ALA A 110 -13.77 13.40 -80.92
CA ALA A 110 -12.58 13.80 -80.19
C ALA A 110 -12.92 14.32 -78.78
N LEU A 111 -13.88 15.24 -78.66
CA LEU A 111 -14.34 15.76 -77.35
C LEU A 111 -14.88 14.65 -76.44
N ARG A 112 -15.61 13.68 -76.99
CA ARG A 112 -16.11 12.54 -76.20
C ARG A 112 -14.97 11.69 -75.67
N LEU A 113 -13.93 11.44 -76.48
CA LEU A 113 -12.76 10.70 -76.05
C LEU A 113 -12.01 11.44 -74.94
N ASP A 114 -11.77 12.74 -75.11
CA ASP A 114 -11.08 13.56 -74.10
C ASP A 114 -11.85 13.59 -72.77
N VAL A 115 -13.18 13.76 -72.83
CA VAL A 115 -14.03 13.72 -71.62
C VAL A 115 -13.98 12.34 -70.96
N GLN A 116 -14.03 11.26 -71.74
CA GLN A 116 -13.91 9.89 -71.19
C GLN A 116 -12.57 9.69 -70.49
N GLN A 117 -11.46 10.12 -71.10
CA GLN A 117 -10.14 10.05 -70.49
C GLN A 117 -10.07 10.89 -69.20
N GLN A 118 -10.63 12.10 -69.19
CA GLN A 118 -10.66 12.92 -67.98
C GLN A 118 -11.48 12.29 -66.86
N VAL A 119 -12.62 11.67 -67.19
CA VAL A 119 -13.45 10.95 -66.21
C VAL A 119 -12.69 9.73 -65.66
N GLU A 120 -12.02 8.95 -66.50
CA GLU A 120 -11.23 7.81 -66.05
C GLU A 120 -10.09 8.24 -65.13
N VAL A 121 -9.35 9.30 -65.48
CA VAL A 121 -8.29 9.85 -64.64
C VAL A 121 -8.85 10.36 -63.30
N ALA A 122 -9.99 11.07 -63.33
CA ALA A 122 -10.64 11.55 -62.11
C ALA A 122 -11.11 10.41 -61.21
N GLN A 123 -11.70 9.35 -61.78
CA GLN A 123 -12.14 8.16 -61.05
C GLN A 123 -10.96 7.41 -60.44
N GLN A 124 -9.85 7.28 -61.15
CA GLN A 124 -8.63 6.67 -60.61
C GLN A 124 -8.06 7.49 -59.45
N ALA A 125 -8.02 8.82 -59.59
CA ALA A 125 -7.57 9.72 -58.52
C ALA A 125 -8.47 9.63 -57.28
N GLU A 126 -9.80 9.58 -57.47
CA GLU A 126 -10.78 9.39 -56.40
C GLU A 126 -10.60 8.04 -55.69
N ALA A 127 -10.42 6.96 -56.45
CA ALA A 127 -10.20 5.62 -55.90
C ALA A 127 -8.90 5.57 -55.06
N VAL A 128 -7.82 6.18 -55.53
CA VAL A 128 -6.55 6.29 -54.79
C VAL A 128 -6.72 7.14 -53.53
N ALA A 129 -7.46 8.25 -53.61
CA ALA A 129 -7.73 9.11 -52.46
C ALA A 129 -8.55 8.37 -51.38
N ARG A 130 -9.60 7.64 -51.79
CA ARG A 130 -10.41 6.80 -50.89
C ARG A 130 -9.59 5.70 -50.23
N GLN A 131 -8.75 5.00 -50.99
CA GLN A 131 -7.88 3.98 -50.42
C GLN A 131 -6.89 4.56 -49.39
N ARG A 132 -6.35 5.75 -49.64
CA ARG A 132 -5.48 6.45 -48.68
C ARG A 132 -6.24 6.85 -47.42
N GLU A 133 -7.46 7.34 -47.57
CA GLU A 133 -8.32 7.69 -46.44
C GLU A 133 -8.66 6.46 -45.59
N ASP A 134 -9.04 5.35 -46.21
CA ASP A 134 -9.36 4.10 -45.51
C ASP A 134 -8.13 3.54 -44.78
N ASN A 135 -6.96 3.55 -45.42
CA ASN A 135 -5.71 3.15 -44.78
C ASN A 135 -5.37 4.06 -43.60
N ALA A 136 -5.55 5.38 -43.73
CA ALA A 136 -5.31 6.34 -42.66
C ALA A 136 -6.28 6.14 -41.49
N ARG A 137 -7.56 5.87 -41.77
CA ARG A 137 -8.58 5.55 -40.76
C ARG A 137 -8.23 4.26 -40.02
N GLN A 138 -7.82 3.21 -40.72
CA GLN A 138 -7.39 1.95 -40.10
C GLN A 138 -6.15 2.16 -39.22
N ALA A 139 -5.17 2.94 -39.69
CA ALA A 139 -3.99 3.28 -38.91
C ALA A 139 -4.34 4.09 -37.65
N ALA A 140 -5.29 5.03 -37.75
CA ALA A 140 -5.77 5.81 -36.61
C ALA A 140 -6.45 4.91 -35.57
N VAL A 141 -7.36 4.02 -35.97
CA VAL A 141 -8.01 3.06 -35.07
C VAL A 141 -7.00 2.13 -34.40
N ALA A 142 -6.01 1.64 -35.16
CA ALA A 142 -4.93 0.83 -34.61
C ALA A 142 -4.13 1.61 -33.56
N LEU A 143 -3.76 2.86 -33.86
CA LEU A 143 -3.05 3.73 -32.91
C LEU A 143 -3.87 3.99 -31.65
N GLU A 144 -5.16 4.31 -31.78
CA GLU A 144 -6.08 4.48 -30.65
C GLU A 144 -6.13 3.24 -29.76
N SER A 145 -6.19 2.05 -30.36
CA SER A 145 -6.17 0.79 -29.60
C SER A 145 -4.85 0.58 -28.84
N THR A 146 -3.71 0.93 -29.44
CA THR A 146 -2.40 0.84 -28.77
C THR A 146 -2.28 1.84 -27.62
N VAL A 147 -2.77 3.07 -27.82
CA VAL A 147 -2.79 4.11 -26.77
C VAL A 147 -3.68 3.66 -25.61
N ALA A 148 -4.86 3.13 -25.89
CA ALA A 148 -5.74 2.57 -24.85
C ALA A 148 -5.04 1.44 -24.07
N GLY A 149 -4.34 0.54 -24.76
CA GLY A 149 -3.55 -0.52 -24.13
C GLY A 149 -2.43 0.01 -23.23
N HIS A 150 -1.69 1.02 -23.67
CA HIS A 150 -0.65 1.65 -22.86
C HIS A 150 -1.20 2.41 -21.64
N LEU A 151 -2.33 3.10 -21.79
CA LEU A 151 -2.99 3.77 -20.66
C LEU A 151 -3.43 2.78 -19.59
N GLU A 152 -3.93 1.60 -19.98
CA GLU A 152 -4.27 0.55 -19.03
C GLU A 152 -3.02 -0.02 -18.34
N GLN A 153 -1.94 -0.25 -19.09
CA GLN A 153 -0.66 -0.65 -18.51
C GLN A 153 -0.15 0.37 -17.48
N ILE A 154 -0.19 1.66 -17.81
CA ILE A 154 0.19 2.75 -16.88
C ILE A 154 -0.66 2.68 -15.61
N ARG A 155 -1.98 2.57 -15.71
CA ARG A 155 -2.88 2.44 -14.55
C ARG A 155 -2.52 1.24 -13.68
N THR A 156 -2.25 0.08 -14.28
CA THR A 156 -1.85 -1.11 -13.51
C THR A 156 -0.50 -0.92 -12.80
N LEU A 157 0.45 -0.22 -13.42
CA LEU A 157 1.74 0.09 -12.81
C LEU A 157 1.60 1.11 -11.68
N GLU A 158 0.77 2.14 -11.85
CA GLU A 158 0.46 3.13 -10.80
C GLU A 158 -0.18 2.47 -9.58
N GLN A 159 -1.13 1.55 -9.79
CA GLN A 159 -1.75 0.78 -8.70
C GLN A 159 -0.72 -0.08 -7.96
N ARG A 160 0.17 -0.76 -8.69
CA ARG A 160 1.26 -1.55 -8.08
C ARG A 160 2.22 -0.67 -7.29
N LEU A 161 2.61 0.48 -7.84
CA LEU A 161 3.48 1.43 -7.17
C LEU A 161 2.85 1.94 -5.87
N ALA A 162 1.57 2.30 -5.89
CA ALA A 162 0.84 2.74 -4.70
C ALA A 162 0.78 1.64 -3.62
N LEU A 163 0.59 0.38 -4.01
CA LEU A 163 0.64 -0.76 -3.08
C LEU A 163 2.04 -0.94 -2.48
N ASP A 164 3.09 -0.89 -3.31
CA ASP A 164 4.47 -1.02 -2.86
C ASP A 164 4.88 0.14 -1.92
N GLU A 165 4.44 1.36 -2.21
CA GLU A 165 4.64 2.52 -1.34
C GLU A 165 3.93 2.35 0.01
N GLY A 166 2.69 1.84 0.00
CA GLY A 166 1.96 1.51 1.22
C GLY A 166 2.67 0.44 2.07
N LEU A 167 3.18 -0.62 1.43
CA LEU A 167 3.96 -1.67 2.11
C LEU A 167 5.27 -1.13 2.68
N ARG A 168 5.99 -0.30 1.91
CA ARG A 168 7.22 0.36 2.37
C ARG A 168 6.98 1.25 3.57
N PHE A 169 5.90 2.04 3.55
CA PHE A 169 5.52 2.87 4.68
C PHE A 169 5.23 2.04 5.94
N GLY A 170 4.45 0.96 5.80
CA GLY A 170 4.16 0.05 6.91
C GLY A 170 5.41 -0.62 7.48
N LEU A 171 6.31 -1.11 6.61
CA LEU A 171 7.58 -1.69 7.02
C LEU A 171 8.50 -0.66 7.71
N ALA A 172 8.56 0.58 7.22
CA ALA A 172 9.33 1.64 7.83
C ALA A 172 8.84 1.95 9.25
N GLN A 173 7.52 2.03 9.45
CA GLN A 173 6.92 2.23 10.77
C GLN A 173 7.22 1.06 11.71
N GLN A 174 7.17 -0.18 11.22
CA GLN A 174 7.50 -1.37 12.02
C GLN A 174 8.98 -1.39 12.42
N VAL A 175 9.88 -1.01 11.52
CA VAL A 175 11.31 -0.88 11.83
C VAL A 175 11.52 0.19 12.90
N GLU A 176 10.87 1.34 12.80
CA GLU A 176 10.96 2.41 13.79
C GLU A 176 10.49 1.93 15.18
N GLN A 177 9.34 1.27 15.24
CA GLN A 177 8.82 0.68 16.49
C GLN A 177 9.79 -0.34 17.11
N LEU A 178 10.34 -1.25 16.30
CA LEU A 178 11.31 -2.24 16.77
C LEU A 178 12.61 -1.59 17.22
N THR A 179 13.05 -0.51 16.56
CA THR A 179 14.24 0.23 16.99
C THR A 179 14.04 0.91 18.33
N GLU A 180 12.84 1.46 18.59
CA GLU A 180 12.53 2.09 19.87
C GLU A 180 12.41 1.04 20.99
N GLN A 181 11.70 -0.07 20.75
CA GLN A 181 11.65 -1.20 21.69
C GLN A 181 13.04 -1.72 22.02
N ARG A 182 13.93 -1.83 21.02
CA ARG A 182 15.32 -2.24 21.24
C ARG A 182 16.07 -1.23 22.11
N ARG A 183 15.85 0.08 21.95
CA ARG A 183 16.47 1.12 22.79
C ARG A 183 15.99 0.99 24.24
N GLU A 184 14.69 0.87 24.45
CA GLU A 184 14.11 0.67 25.80
C GLU A 184 14.68 -0.57 26.49
N LEU A 185 14.72 -1.70 25.79
CA LEU A 185 15.30 -2.94 26.32
C LEU A 185 16.79 -2.77 26.65
N THR A 186 17.54 -2.04 25.83
CA THR A 186 18.96 -1.76 26.09
C THR A 186 19.12 -0.95 27.38
N LEU A 187 18.30 0.09 27.58
CA LEU A 187 18.30 0.89 28.81
C LEU A 187 17.94 0.06 30.05
N ILE A 188 16.94 -0.81 29.95
CA ILE A 188 16.54 -1.70 31.06
C ILE A 188 17.67 -2.68 31.40
N VAL A 189 18.29 -3.29 30.39
CA VAL A 189 19.39 -4.24 30.58
C VAL A 189 20.59 -3.54 31.23
N ASP A 190 20.95 -2.35 30.77
CA ASP A 190 22.08 -1.62 31.35
C ASP A 190 21.78 -1.14 32.78
N GLY A 191 20.56 -0.67 33.06
CA GLY A 191 20.11 -0.37 34.41
C GLY A 191 20.13 -1.58 35.35
N ALA A 192 19.74 -2.76 34.85
CA ALA A 192 19.79 -4.02 35.61
C ALA A 192 21.24 -4.42 35.93
N LYS A 193 22.16 -4.31 34.96
CA LYS A 193 23.60 -4.55 35.19
C LYS A 193 24.17 -3.61 36.25
N GLU A 194 23.78 -2.34 36.24
CA GLU A 194 24.22 -1.37 37.25
C GLU A 194 23.64 -1.66 38.64
N ALA A 195 22.37 -2.07 38.72
CA ALA A 195 21.74 -2.48 39.96
C ALA A 195 22.40 -3.75 40.53
N GLU A 196 22.70 -4.73 39.68
CA GLU A 196 23.42 -5.96 40.06
C GLU A 196 24.82 -5.64 40.60
N LYS A 197 25.58 -4.78 39.92
CA LYS A 197 26.89 -4.31 40.40
C LYS A 197 26.79 -3.66 41.79
N ARG A 198 25.81 -2.77 41.98
CA ARG A 198 25.57 -2.11 43.28
C ARG A 198 25.23 -3.12 44.38
N ALA A 199 24.33 -4.06 44.10
CA ALA A 199 23.97 -5.12 45.04
C ALA A 199 25.17 -6.02 45.39
N ALA A 200 26.01 -6.37 44.40
CA ALA A 200 27.21 -7.16 44.62
C ALA A 200 28.24 -6.42 45.49
N ASP A 201 28.42 -5.12 45.28
CA ASP A 201 29.35 -4.31 46.08
C ASP A 201 28.83 -4.06 47.50
N GLU A 202 27.53 -3.86 47.67
CA GLU A 202 26.89 -3.80 48.99
C GLU A 202 27.01 -5.14 49.72
N HIS A 203 26.78 -6.25 49.04
CA HIS A 203 26.95 -7.59 49.60
C HIS A 203 28.40 -7.82 50.10
N LYS A 204 29.42 -7.40 49.35
CA LYS A 204 30.82 -7.46 49.79
C LYS A 204 31.06 -6.61 51.04
N ARG A 205 30.48 -5.41 51.12
CA ARG A 205 30.60 -4.53 52.30
C ARG A 205 30.00 -5.18 53.54
N LEU A 206 28.79 -5.73 53.42
CA LEU A 206 28.12 -6.43 54.51
C LEU A 206 28.91 -7.66 54.98
N LEU A 207 29.51 -8.43 54.07
CA LEU A 207 30.40 -9.54 54.45
C LEU A 207 31.61 -9.08 55.27
N LEU A 208 32.24 -7.96 54.88
CA LEU A 208 33.35 -7.39 55.64
C LEU A 208 32.91 -6.85 57.02
N GLU A 209 31.71 -6.29 57.12
CA GLU A 209 31.14 -5.85 58.40
C GLU A 209 30.85 -7.04 59.32
N ILE A 210 30.24 -8.11 58.79
CA ILE A 210 30.03 -9.37 59.53
C ILE A 210 31.36 -9.93 60.03
N ASP A 211 32.41 -9.95 59.21
CA ASP A 211 33.73 -10.44 59.63
C ASP A 211 34.37 -9.55 60.70
N ARG A 212 34.20 -8.22 60.61
CA ARG A 212 34.63 -7.28 61.65
C ARG A 212 33.86 -7.51 62.96
N GLU A 213 32.55 -7.66 62.90
CA GLU A 213 31.70 -7.95 64.06
C GLU A 213 32.05 -9.29 64.69
N ARG A 214 32.28 -10.34 63.89
CA ARG A 214 32.78 -11.64 64.37
C ARG A 214 34.13 -11.51 65.05
N GLY A 215 35.04 -10.71 64.48
CA GLY A 215 36.34 -10.41 65.07
C GLY A 215 36.23 -9.66 66.41
N GLN A 216 35.34 -8.67 66.50
CA GLN A 216 35.05 -7.93 67.73
C GLN A 216 34.41 -8.84 68.78
N ALA A 217 33.40 -9.63 68.40
CA ALA A 217 32.75 -10.60 69.28
C ALA A 217 33.76 -11.63 69.81
N ALA A 218 34.67 -12.13 68.98
CA ALA A 218 35.74 -13.03 69.42
C ALA A 218 36.73 -12.35 70.39
N ARG A 219 37.02 -11.05 70.23
CA ARG A 219 37.84 -10.27 71.18
C ARG A 219 37.13 -10.09 72.52
N VAL A 220 35.88 -9.64 72.49
CA VAL A 220 35.05 -9.49 73.69
C VAL A 220 34.90 -10.82 74.42
N GLN A 221 34.69 -11.92 73.69
CA GLN A 221 34.63 -13.26 74.27
C GLN A 221 35.94 -13.64 74.98
N LYS A 222 37.10 -13.38 74.36
CA LYS A 222 38.41 -13.62 75.00
C LYS A 222 38.62 -12.73 76.23
N GLU A 223 38.20 -11.47 76.19
CA GLU A 223 38.28 -10.56 77.33
C GLU A 223 37.37 -11.03 78.48
N LEU A 224 36.15 -11.46 78.17
CA LEU A 224 35.23 -12.07 79.13
C LEU A 224 35.82 -13.33 79.76
N ASP A 225 36.40 -14.23 78.98
CA ASP A 225 37.02 -15.46 79.48
C ASP A 225 38.29 -15.15 80.31
N ALA A 226 39.06 -14.13 79.95
CA ALA A 226 40.19 -13.65 80.74
C ALA A 226 39.74 -13.02 82.07
N LEU A 227 38.68 -12.21 82.05
CA LEU A 227 38.08 -11.63 83.26
C LEU A 227 37.51 -12.71 84.17
N ARG A 228 36.81 -13.72 83.61
CA ARG A 228 36.35 -14.91 84.36
C ARG A 228 37.51 -15.64 85.01
N SER A 229 38.59 -15.93 84.26
CA SER A 229 39.78 -16.57 84.84
C SER A 229 40.45 -15.73 85.94
N ARG A 230 40.51 -14.40 85.78
CA ARG A 230 41.02 -13.49 86.82
C ARG A 230 40.13 -13.49 88.05
N HIS A 231 38.81 -13.42 87.86
CA HIS A 231 37.83 -13.50 88.93
C HIS A 231 37.96 -14.83 89.68
N ASP A 232 38.03 -15.97 88.97
CA ASP A 232 38.20 -17.29 89.59
C ASP A 232 39.52 -17.39 90.38
N ARG A 233 40.62 -16.82 89.86
CA ARG A 233 41.90 -16.77 90.60
C ARG A 233 41.80 -15.88 91.84
N ALA A 234 41.18 -14.70 91.72
CA ALA A 234 40.97 -13.79 92.83
C ALA A 234 40.07 -14.42 93.90
N HIS A 235 38.99 -15.10 93.48
CA HIS A 235 38.09 -15.84 94.36
C HIS A 235 38.84 -16.95 95.10
N LYS A 236 39.61 -17.80 94.41
CA LYS A 236 40.44 -18.82 95.05
C LYS A 236 41.49 -18.25 96.00
N ALA A 237 42.10 -17.11 95.65
CA ALA A 237 43.04 -16.42 96.53
C ALA A 237 42.33 -15.85 97.77
N GLN A 238 41.13 -15.31 97.61
CA GLN A 238 40.29 -14.84 98.71
C GLN A 238 39.84 -16.00 99.61
N GLU A 239 39.41 -17.12 99.05
CA GLU A 239 39.10 -18.35 99.81
C GLU A 239 40.31 -18.85 100.58
N ALA A 240 41.50 -18.89 99.96
CA ALA A 240 42.74 -19.28 100.64
C ALA A 240 43.14 -18.29 101.74
N ALA A 241 42.95 -16.99 101.52
CA ALA A 241 43.20 -15.95 102.52
C ALA A 241 42.20 -16.04 103.68
N ALA A 242 40.92 -16.27 103.38
CA ALA A 242 39.88 -16.51 104.38
C ALA A 242 40.21 -17.77 105.20
N ALA A 243 40.59 -18.88 104.55
CA ALA A 243 41.02 -20.10 105.23
C ALA A 243 42.23 -19.86 106.14
N LYS A 244 43.23 -19.08 105.70
CA LYS A 244 44.37 -18.67 106.54
C LYS A 244 43.93 -17.80 107.71
N ALA A 245 43.03 -16.84 107.51
CA ALA A 245 42.52 -15.98 108.57
C ALA A 245 41.68 -16.78 109.60
N THR A 246 40.91 -17.76 109.14
CA THR A 246 40.21 -18.72 110.00
C THR A 246 41.21 -19.55 110.79
N GLN A 247 42.24 -20.11 110.15
CA GLN A 247 43.30 -20.85 110.83
C GLN A 247 44.03 -19.99 111.88
N GLN A 248 44.35 -18.74 111.56
CA GLN A 248 44.94 -17.79 112.51
C GLN A 248 44.00 -17.49 113.68
N SER A 249 42.70 -17.34 113.41
CA SER A 249 41.69 -17.14 114.47
C SER A 249 41.56 -18.38 115.36
N ASP A 250 41.64 -19.57 114.79
CA ASP A 250 41.61 -20.84 115.55
C ASP A 250 42.89 -21.01 116.39
N GLN A 251 44.07 -20.65 115.85
CA GLN A 251 45.31 -20.59 116.62
C GLN A 251 45.25 -19.57 117.76
N LEU A 252 44.70 -18.39 117.49
CA LEU A 252 44.48 -17.38 118.54
C LEU A 252 43.51 -17.89 119.60
N ARG A 253 42.42 -18.55 119.21
CA ARG A 253 41.49 -19.21 120.15
C ARG A 253 42.17 -20.29 120.98
N GLN A 254 43.03 -21.11 120.38
CA GLN A 254 43.83 -22.09 121.12
C GLN A 254 44.77 -21.41 122.11
N SER A 255 45.49 -20.35 121.71
CA SER A 255 46.37 -19.60 122.61
C SER A 255 45.61 -18.89 123.73
N ILE A 256 44.39 -18.38 123.47
CA ILE A 256 43.50 -17.86 124.50
C ILE A 256 43.10 -18.97 125.45
N GLY A 257 42.76 -20.17 124.95
CA GLY A 257 42.47 -21.34 125.77
C GLY A 257 43.67 -21.76 126.65
N GLU A 258 44.89 -21.77 126.10
CA GLU A 258 46.12 -22.03 126.86
C GLU A 258 46.38 -20.95 127.92
N LEU A 259 46.15 -19.68 127.59
CA LEU A 259 46.23 -18.56 128.52
C LEU A 259 45.16 -18.65 129.61
N GLU A 260 43.93 -19.05 129.29
CA GLU A 260 42.87 -19.28 130.28
C GLU A 260 43.21 -20.44 131.22
N VAL A 261 43.83 -21.53 130.70
CA VAL A 261 44.30 -22.65 131.51
C VAL A 261 45.44 -22.23 132.44
N SER A 262 46.42 -21.46 131.95
CA SER A 262 47.50 -20.91 132.80
C SER A 262 46.99 -19.87 133.81
N LEU A 263 45.96 -19.11 133.46
CA LEU A 263 45.31 -18.15 134.36
C LEU A 263 44.46 -18.88 135.42
N ALA A 264 43.85 -20.01 135.07
CA ALA A 264 43.20 -20.91 136.03
C ALA A 264 44.23 -21.59 136.95
N ALA A 265 45.40 -21.97 136.43
CA ALA A 265 46.49 -22.54 137.22
C ALA A 265 47.06 -21.52 138.23
N THR A 266 47.33 -20.29 137.80
CA THR A 266 47.78 -19.20 138.69
C THR A 266 46.70 -18.75 139.67
N ARG A 267 45.41 -18.81 139.31
CA ARG A 267 44.30 -18.64 140.27
C ARG A 267 44.29 -19.75 141.32
N ARG A 268 44.50 -21.01 140.93
CA ARG A 268 44.61 -22.14 141.88
C ARG A 268 45.84 -21.98 142.80
N GLU A 269 46.97 -21.51 142.28
CA GLU A 269 48.15 -21.20 143.11
C GLU A 269 47.86 -20.05 144.08
N ARG A 270 47.14 -19.02 143.65
CA ARG A 270 46.70 -17.92 144.52
C ARG A 270 45.78 -18.42 145.63
N ASP A 271 44.79 -19.24 145.32
CA ASP A 271 43.85 -19.79 146.32
C ASP A 271 44.60 -20.70 147.33
N GLN A 272 45.61 -21.46 146.87
CA GLN A 272 46.48 -22.24 147.75
C GLN A 272 47.34 -21.35 148.67
N LEU A 273 47.85 -20.22 148.17
CA LEU A 273 48.60 -19.25 148.99
C LEU A 273 47.71 -18.50 149.98
N GLN A 274 46.47 -18.17 149.61
CA GLN A 274 45.50 -17.55 150.52
C GLN A 274 45.08 -18.48 151.66
N ASN A 275 44.96 -19.79 151.40
CA ASN A 275 44.69 -20.76 152.46
C ASN A 275 45.88 -20.96 153.43
N ARG A 276 47.13 -20.80 152.97
CA ARG A 276 48.31 -20.80 153.85
C ARG A 276 48.37 -19.55 154.74
N LEU A 277 48.04 -18.38 154.19
CA LEU A 277 47.91 -17.13 154.94
C LEU A 277 46.81 -17.20 156.01
N ALA A 278 45.65 -17.80 155.72
CA ALA A 278 44.58 -17.99 156.68
C ALA A 278 44.96 -18.91 157.87
N LEU A 279 45.86 -19.88 157.65
CA LEU A 279 46.40 -20.74 158.70
C LEU A 279 47.44 -20.02 159.58
N GLU A 280 48.28 -19.16 159.01
CA GLU A 280 49.24 -18.33 159.77
C GLU A 280 48.56 -17.20 160.58
N GLU A 281 47.47 -16.61 160.06
CA GLU A 281 46.69 -15.58 160.77
C GLU A 281 45.92 -16.13 162.00
N SER A 282 45.69 -17.45 162.06
CA SER A 282 45.12 -18.11 163.25
C SER A 282 46.16 -18.28 164.38
N SER A 283 47.45 -18.29 164.05
CA SER A 283 48.56 -18.45 165.01
C SER A 283 49.01 -17.12 165.65
N THR A 284 48.69 -15.98 165.02
CA THR A 284 49.10 -14.63 165.46
C THR A 284 48.06 -13.90 166.31
N ARG A 285 46.86 -14.47 166.51
CA ARG A 285 45.80 -13.92 167.39
C ARG A 285 45.98 -14.20 168.89
N SER A 286 47.06 -14.86 169.32
CA SER A 286 47.38 -15.11 170.74
C SER A 286 48.42 -14.15 171.35
N SER A 287 48.99 -13.24 170.56
CA SER A 287 49.91 -12.20 171.07
C SER A 287 49.51 -10.83 170.53
N VAL A 288 49.53 -9.82 171.40
CA VAL A 288 49.15 -8.41 171.14
C VAL A 288 47.66 -8.08 171.36
N ARG A 289 47.21 -8.44 172.56
CA ARG A 289 46.50 -7.51 173.46
C ARG A 289 47.46 -6.36 173.80
N ARG A 290 47.45 -5.24 173.05
CA ARG A 290 47.73 -3.87 173.56
C ARG A 290 47.52 -2.83 172.45
N ARG A 291 46.58 -1.91 172.75
CA ARG A 291 46.18 -0.68 172.03
C ARG A 291 45.44 -0.96 170.73
N GLY A 292 44.18 -0.60 170.53
CA GLY A 292 43.34 0.46 171.11
C GLY A 292 42.55 1.02 169.91
N VAL A 293 41.35 0.50 169.62
CA VAL A 293 40.01 1.06 169.98
C VAL A 293 39.67 2.36 169.23
N LEU A 294 38.44 2.36 168.68
CA LEU A 294 37.56 3.43 168.17
C LEU A 294 37.45 3.49 166.62
N ALA A 295 36.41 2.96 165.98
CA ALA A 295 35.00 3.42 165.93
C ALA A 295 34.82 4.79 165.23
N ASN A 296 34.22 4.84 164.03
CA ASN A 296 32.89 5.45 163.77
C ASN A 296 32.48 5.47 162.26
N LYS A 297 31.22 5.08 162.01
CA LYS A 297 30.21 5.56 161.02
C LYS A 297 30.58 6.02 159.60
N GLY A 298 29.90 5.39 158.63
CA GLY A 298 28.80 6.02 157.87
C GLY A 298 29.08 6.50 156.43
N VAL A 299 28.52 5.85 155.40
CA VAL A 299 27.27 6.10 154.63
C VAL A 299 27.42 7.02 153.37
N ILE A 300 26.80 6.57 152.26
CA ILE A 300 26.06 7.31 151.19
C ILE A 300 26.68 7.38 149.76
N ARG A 301 26.07 6.58 148.87
CA ARG A 301 25.46 6.81 147.52
C ARG A 301 25.95 7.94 146.60
N HIS A 302 25.97 7.64 145.29
CA HIS A 302 24.98 8.03 144.24
C HIS A 302 25.37 7.38 142.88
N ARG A 303 24.46 6.75 142.10
CA ARG A 303 23.52 7.27 141.05
C ARG A 303 24.28 8.11 139.98
N VAL A 304 24.21 7.86 138.67
CA VAL A 304 23.07 7.82 137.73
C VAL A 304 23.57 7.27 136.36
N LYS A 305 22.68 6.54 135.66
CA LYS A 305 22.62 6.18 134.22
C LYS A 305 23.88 5.72 133.47
#